data_AF-A0A7W4C1S9-F1
#
_entry.id   AF-A0A7W4C1S9-F1
#
_cell.length_a   1.000
_cell.length_b   1.000
_cell.length_c   1.000
_cell.angle_alpha   90.00
_cell.angle_beta   90.00
_cell.angle_gamma   90.00
#
_symmetry.space_group_name_H-M   'P 1'
#
loop_
_entity.id
_entity.type
_entity.pdbx_description
1 polymer ?
#
loop_
_entity_poly.entity_id
_entity_poly.type
_entity_poly.pdbx_seq_one_letter_code
_entity_poly.pdbx_strand_id
1 'polypeptide(L)'
;AGVALCINAHANDQLKQTYLPNLYSGQWAGAMDMTEPHAGSDLKGIRTKAEPLDDGSYSITGNKIFITGGDHDLTENVIHLVLAKLPGSKGISLFIVPKISVNADGSLGEANGVTVGSIEHKMGLKASATCVMNYDNAKGFLVGEPDRGLVCMFTMMNYERLAIGLQGLGNAQAAYQMASDYAKDRLQGVAAAGSATGATSDPIIVHGDVRRMLLTIRAMTEAGRALSVYTGKQLDLAKYASGDVQAKAARYVGLLTPVSKAFLTDRGLDATVMGQQVFGGHGYIRETGIEQFVRDTRIAQIYEGTNGIQAIDFLGRKITYDNVATLTEFVAEVNTSLTQLTQANPEHKAMVSQVFAELLTTANYVNDNKKTQPALVNSCAVDFLDAFGYALYGYFWLLMADKASSHEDTSFAAQKQFVANFYMDKLLSKSQYHLSQVNQGDKSIMAMPAEMF
;
A
#
# COMPACT_ATOMS: atom_id res chain seq x y z
N ALA A 1 -4.04 1.46 15.53
CA ALA A 1 -2.79 0.66 15.55
C ALA A 1 -1.54 1.53 15.34
N GLY A 2 -1.42 2.30 14.24
CA GLY A 2 -0.24 3.14 13.95
C GLY A 2 0.16 4.12 15.06
N VAL A 3 -0.80 4.83 15.67
CA VAL A 3 -0.54 5.75 16.79
C VAL A 3 0.12 5.04 17.98
N ALA A 4 -0.42 3.90 18.41
CA ALA A 4 0.15 3.12 19.51
C ALA A 4 1.57 2.62 19.21
N LEU A 5 1.85 2.19 17.97
CA LEU A 5 3.19 1.78 17.55
C LEU A 5 4.19 2.94 17.64
N CYS A 6 3.79 4.14 17.21
CA CYS A 6 4.64 5.32 17.28
C CYS A 6 4.95 5.72 18.73
N ILE A 7 3.92 5.76 19.59
CA ILE A 7 4.08 6.06 21.02
C ILE A 7 4.99 5.03 21.68
N ASN A 8 4.76 3.74 21.43
CA ASN A 8 5.55 2.67 22.00
C ASN A 8 7.04 2.75 21.60
N ALA A 9 7.33 3.15 20.36
CA ALA A 9 8.70 3.25 19.87
C ALA A 9 9.44 4.50 20.37
N HIS A 10 8.76 5.64 20.51
CA HIS A 10 9.43 6.95 20.63
C HIS A 10 9.04 7.79 21.84
N ALA A 11 7.90 7.52 22.48
CA ALA A 11 7.50 8.31 23.64
C ALA A 11 8.34 7.95 24.87
N ASN A 12 8.32 8.81 25.89
CA ASN A 12 8.87 8.48 27.20
C ASN A 12 7.94 7.49 27.96
N ASP A 13 8.44 6.91 29.04
CA ASP A 13 7.70 5.87 29.77
C ASP A 13 6.42 6.37 30.42
N GLN A 14 6.38 7.63 30.87
CA GLN A 14 5.17 8.24 31.42
C GLN A 14 4.07 8.30 30.36
N LEU A 15 4.36 8.83 29.17
CA LEU A 15 3.40 8.90 28.06
C LEU A 15 2.97 7.49 27.63
N LYS A 16 3.89 6.51 27.60
CA LYS A 16 3.53 5.12 27.30
C LYS A 16 2.52 4.56 28.29
N GLN A 17 2.76 4.74 29.60
CA GLN A 17 1.86 4.28 30.65
C GLN A 17 0.50 4.97 30.58
N THR A 18 0.45 6.26 30.28
CA THR A 18 -0.79 7.02 30.16
C THR A 18 -1.65 6.60 28.96
N TYR A 19 -1.06 6.46 27.77
CA TYR A 19 -1.84 6.35 26.53
C TYR A 19 -1.93 4.93 25.95
N LEU A 20 -0.92 4.08 26.09
CA LEU A 20 -0.89 2.78 25.41
C LEU A 20 -1.97 1.79 25.89
N PRO A 21 -2.29 1.65 27.19
CA PRO A 21 -3.29 0.68 27.64
C PRO A 21 -4.66 0.88 26.97
N ASN A 22 -5.12 2.14 26.89
CA ASN A 22 -6.42 2.48 26.31
C ASN A 22 -6.41 2.44 24.78
N LEU A 23 -5.28 2.75 24.15
CA LEU A 23 -5.10 2.60 22.69
C LEU A 23 -5.05 1.13 22.26
N TYR A 24 -4.42 0.24 23.04
CA TYR A 24 -4.35 -1.19 22.72
C TYR A 24 -5.65 -1.93 23.04
N SER A 25 -6.36 -1.55 24.09
CA SER A 25 -7.68 -2.12 24.41
C SER A 25 -8.78 -1.64 23.45
N GLY A 26 -8.54 -0.55 22.72
CA GLY A 26 -9.53 0.08 21.84
C GLY A 26 -10.54 0.96 22.56
N GLN A 27 -10.35 1.23 23.86
CA GLN A 27 -11.16 2.22 24.59
C GLN A 27 -10.98 3.63 24.05
N TRP A 28 -9.76 3.95 23.59
CA TRP A 28 -9.45 5.19 22.88
C TRP A 28 -8.98 4.89 21.45
N ALA A 29 -9.35 5.78 20.53
CA ALA A 29 -8.86 5.75 19.15
C ALA A 29 -7.62 6.62 18.98
N GLY A 30 -6.97 6.52 17.81
CA GLY A 30 -5.85 7.39 17.45
C GLY A 30 -5.94 7.87 16.02
N ALA A 31 -5.51 9.11 15.80
CA ALA A 31 -5.45 9.76 14.49
C ALA A 31 -4.04 10.32 14.21
N MET A 32 -3.67 10.43 12.94
CA MET A 32 -2.38 10.98 12.50
C MET A 32 -2.60 12.29 11.78
N ASP A 33 -1.98 13.34 12.28
CA ASP A 33 -2.29 14.73 11.97
C ASP A 33 -1.10 15.43 11.32
N MET A 34 -0.90 15.14 10.03
CA MET A 34 0.28 15.53 9.27
C MET A 34 0.00 16.72 8.33
N THR A 35 -0.95 16.51 7.42
CA THR A 35 -1.17 17.31 6.21
C THR A 35 -1.86 18.63 6.50
N GLU A 36 -1.46 19.67 5.79
CA GLU A 36 -2.09 21.00 5.78
C GLU A 36 -2.52 21.35 4.35
N PRO A 37 -3.42 22.32 4.13
CA PRO A 37 -3.92 22.66 2.78
C PRO A 37 -2.84 22.96 1.74
N HIS A 38 -1.68 23.46 2.19
CA HIS A 38 -0.55 23.82 1.35
C HIS A 38 0.63 22.84 1.48
N ALA A 39 0.52 21.79 2.29
CA ALA A 39 1.60 20.86 2.61
C ALA A 39 1.08 19.41 2.71
N GLY A 40 1.10 18.71 1.56
CA GLY A 40 0.80 17.28 1.43
C GLY A 40 2.06 16.43 1.37
N SER A 41 2.52 16.09 0.17
CA SER A 41 3.76 15.31 -0.02
C SER A 41 5.02 16.00 0.51
N ASP A 42 5.04 17.34 0.51
CA ASP A 42 6.09 18.13 1.16
C ASP A 42 5.67 18.63 2.54
N LEU A 43 5.81 17.75 3.54
CA LEU A 43 5.49 18.08 4.92
C LEU A 43 6.44 19.12 5.54
N LYS A 44 7.58 19.45 4.92
CA LYS A 44 8.47 20.51 5.42
C LYS A 44 7.79 21.87 5.43
N GLY A 45 6.79 22.05 4.55
CA GLY A 45 6.01 23.27 4.39
C GLY A 45 5.02 23.59 5.51
N ILE A 46 4.74 22.66 6.44
CA ILE A 46 3.71 22.88 7.47
C ILE A 46 3.94 24.14 8.32
N ARG A 47 2.84 24.71 8.83
CA ARG A 47 2.82 25.94 9.63
C ARG A 47 2.26 25.75 11.05
N THR A 48 1.65 24.60 11.35
CA THR A 48 1.22 24.29 12.72
C THR A 48 2.39 24.45 13.68
N LYS A 49 2.19 25.19 14.76
CA LYS A 49 3.21 25.55 15.75
C LYS A 49 2.96 24.86 17.08
N ALA A 50 4.03 24.66 17.84
CA ALA A 50 4.02 24.10 19.19
C ALA A 50 4.83 25.03 20.11
N GLU A 51 4.16 25.86 20.90
CA GLU A 51 4.83 26.78 21.84
C GLU A 51 5.02 26.08 23.20
N PRO A 52 6.22 26.06 23.78
CA PRO A 52 6.46 25.40 25.06
C PRO A 52 5.69 26.10 26.19
N LEU A 53 5.18 25.31 27.14
CA LEU A 53 4.51 25.76 28.36
C LEU A 53 5.38 25.48 29.59
N ASP A 54 5.09 26.16 30.71
CA ASP A 54 5.88 26.09 31.94
C ASP A 54 5.89 24.70 32.60
N ASP A 55 4.88 23.88 32.31
CA ASP A 55 4.74 22.52 32.85
C ASP A 55 5.40 21.43 31.99
N GLY A 56 6.18 21.83 30.98
CA GLY A 56 6.87 20.93 30.05
C GLY A 56 5.99 20.39 28.91
N SER A 57 4.70 20.76 28.87
CA SER A 57 3.83 20.51 27.72
C SER A 57 3.97 21.61 26.67
N TYR A 58 3.18 21.52 25.60
CA TYR A 58 3.19 22.47 24.49
C TYR A 58 1.78 22.92 24.16
N SER A 59 1.64 24.20 23.80
CA SER A 59 0.43 24.77 23.20
C SER A 59 0.51 24.61 21.68
N ILE A 60 -0.32 23.74 21.11
CA ILE A 60 -0.37 23.45 19.69
C ILE A 60 -1.40 24.39 19.04
N THR A 61 -1.01 25.06 17.95
CA THR A 61 -1.92 25.93 17.19
C THR A 61 -1.73 25.74 15.68
N GLY A 62 -2.83 25.48 14.97
CA GLY A 62 -2.83 25.29 13.53
C GLY A 62 -4.00 24.45 13.06
N ASN A 63 -4.01 24.13 11.76
CA ASN A 63 -5.09 23.35 11.14
C ASN A 63 -4.49 22.21 10.33
N LYS A 64 -5.11 21.03 10.41
CA LYS A 64 -4.76 19.84 9.66
C LYS A 64 -5.94 19.40 8.82
N ILE A 65 -5.67 18.78 7.67
CA ILE A 65 -6.72 18.31 6.75
C ILE A 65 -6.51 16.85 6.39
N PHE A 66 -7.60 16.23 5.96
CA PHE A 66 -7.64 14.82 5.56
C PHE A 66 -7.31 13.86 6.69
N ILE A 67 -7.74 14.19 7.91
CA ILE A 67 -7.45 13.39 9.10
C ILE A 67 -8.47 12.27 9.21
N THR A 68 -8.03 11.06 8.86
CA THR A 68 -8.83 9.84 8.95
C THR A 68 -9.12 9.51 10.41
N GLY A 69 -10.40 9.36 10.75
CA GLY A 69 -10.84 9.09 12.12
C GLY A 69 -10.53 10.22 13.08
N GLY A 70 -10.41 11.46 12.59
CA GLY A 70 -10.10 12.63 13.42
C GLY A 70 -11.17 12.90 14.48
N ASP A 71 -12.41 12.45 14.28
CA ASP A 71 -13.44 12.46 15.32
C ASP A 71 -14.51 11.40 15.06
N HIS A 72 -15.14 10.91 16.13
CA HIS A 72 -16.30 10.01 16.14
C HIS A 72 -16.80 9.77 17.57
N ASP A 73 -17.97 9.13 17.70
CA ASP A 73 -18.60 8.72 18.96
C ASP A 73 -18.37 7.24 19.33
N LEU A 74 -17.53 6.51 18.57
CA LEU A 74 -17.23 5.09 18.83
C LEU A 74 -16.30 4.83 20.03
N THR A 75 -15.55 5.82 20.50
CA THR A 75 -14.59 5.70 21.61
C THR A 75 -14.66 6.93 22.50
N GLU A 76 -14.26 6.79 23.76
CA GLU A 76 -14.35 7.86 24.74
C GLU A 76 -13.39 9.03 24.46
N ASN A 77 -12.25 8.75 23.81
CA ASN A 77 -11.25 9.75 23.46
C ASN A 77 -10.57 9.42 22.12
N VAL A 78 -10.04 10.45 21.46
CA VAL A 78 -9.23 10.33 20.25
C VAL A 78 -7.87 10.95 20.53
N ILE A 79 -6.81 10.17 20.36
CA ILE A 79 -5.43 10.59 20.61
C ILE A 79 -4.77 10.97 19.29
N HIS A 80 -4.58 12.27 19.06
CA HIS A 80 -3.97 12.78 17.84
C HIS A 80 -2.44 12.78 17.93
N LEU A 81 -1.77 12.30 16.90
CA LEU A 81 -0.34 12.49 16.70
C LEU A 81 -0.10 13.61 15.69
N VAL A 82 0.21 14.80 16.21
CA VAL A 82 0.26 16.04 15.45
C VAL A 82 1.69 16.42 15.12
N LEU A 83 1.97 16.65 13.83
CA LEU A 83 3.22 17.27 13.40
C LEU A 83 3.14 18.79 13.52
N ALA A 84 4.08 19.37 14.27
CA ALA A 84 4.15 20.82 14.48
C ALA A 84 5.60 21.31 14.59
N LYS A 85 5.80 22.61 14.36
CA LYS A 85 7.10 23.28 14.45
C LYS A 85 7.29 23.94 15.81
N LEU A 86 8.46 23.72 16.40
CA LEU A 86 8.92 24.47 17.58
C LEU A 86 9.34 25.89 17.18
N PRO A 87 9.32 26.87 18.11
CA PRO A 87 9.72 28.24 17.82
C PRO A 87 11.15 28.30 17.29
N GLY A 88 11.35 29.00 16.16
CA GLY A 88 12.67 29.14 15.53
C GLY A 88 13.24 27.88 14.87
N SER A 89 12.51 26.76 14.89
CA SER A 89 12.98 25.50 14.29
C SER A 89 12.80 25.45 12.77
N LYS A 90 13.74 24.78 12.10
CA LYS A 90 13.64 24.36 10.68
C LYS A 90 13.14 22.92 10.54
N GLY A 91 13.09 22.16 11.63
CA GLY A 91 12.61 20.79 11.70
C GLY A 91 11.13 20.70 12.03
N ILE A 92 10.65 19.47 12.23
CA ILE A 92 9.27 19.17 12.63
C ILE A 92 9.32 18.20 13.80
N SER A 93 8.56 18.49 14.84
CA SER A 93 8.38 17.65 16.01
C SER A 93 7.02 16.96 15.99
N LEU A 94 6.89 15.87 16.76
CA LEU A 94 5.65 15.09 16.88
C LEU A 94 5.09 15.23 18.28
N PHE A 95 3.77 15.41 18.39
CA PHE A 95 3.10 15.61 19.68
C PHE A 95 1.90 14.69 19.84
N ILE A 96 1.71 14.14 21.03
CA ILE A 96 0.43 13.57 21.46
C ILE A 96 -0.47 14.74 21.85
N VAL A 97 -1.64 14.85 21.22
CA VAL A 97 -2.65 15.87 21.51
C VAL A 97 -4.00 15.15 21.69
N PRO A 98 -4.43 14.87 22.92
CA PRO A 98 -5.68 14.16 23.13
C PRO A 98 -6.88 15.11 22.91
N LYS A 99 -7.99 14.61 22.35
CA LYS A 99 -9.25 15.36 22.20
C LYS A 99 -9.79 15.80 23.57
N ILE A 100 -9.76 14.89 24.54
CA ILE A 100 -10.12 15.12 25.94
C ILE A 100 -8.87 14.95 26.80
N SER A 101 -8.60 15.89 27.70
CA SER A 101 -7.42 15.85 28.56
C SER A 101 -7.40 14.58 29.42
N VAL A 102 -6.21 14.07 29.73
CA VAL A 102 -6.03 12.89 30.58
C VAL A 102 -5.41 13.31 31.90
N ASN A 103 -6.10 13.01 33.00
CA ASN A 103 -5.64 13.31 34.36
C ASN A 103 -4.53 12.33 34.78
N ALA A 104 -3.81 12.66 35.87
CA ALA A 104 -2.72 11.83 36.37
C ALA A 104 -3.16 10.42 36.82
N ASP A 105 -4.42 10.24 37.22
CA ASP A 105 -5.02 8.95 37.58
C ASP A 105 -5.54 8.15 36.36
N GLY A 106 -5.38 8.69 35.15
CA GLY A 106 -5.86 8.10 33.89
C GLY A 106 -7.31 8.40 33.54
N SER A 107 -8.05 9.11 34.41
CA SER A 107 -9.41 9.57 34.10
C SER A 107 -9.42 10.66 33.04
N LEU A 108 -10.54 10.78 32.32
CA LEU A 108 -10.75 11.87 31.37
C LEU A 108 -11.13 13.16 32.10
N GLY A 109 -10.50 14.26 31.71
CA GLY A 109 -10.75 15.61 32.22
C GLY A 109 -11.56 16.46 31.24
N GLU A 110 -11.24 17.75 31.20
CA GLU A 110 -11.92 18.72 30.31
C GLU A 110 -11.54 18.52 28.84
N ALA A 111 -12.42 19.00 27.95
CA ALA A 111 -12.15 19.08 26.53
C ALA A 111 -10.87 19.88 26.25
N ASN A 112 -10.02 19.39 25.36
CA ASN A 112 -8.83 20.09 24.91
C ASN A 112 -9.18 21.04 23.75
N GLY A 113 -8.23 21.88 23.32
CA GLY A 113 -8.38 22.79 22.18
C GLY A 113 -8.39 22.10 20.81
N VAL A 114 -9.00 20.92 20.69
CA VAL A 114 -9.07 20.12 19.44
C VAL A 114 -10.51 20.10 18.95
N THR A 115 -10.77 20.66 17.77
CA THR A 115 -12.11 20.73 17.19
C THR A 115 -12.15 20.29 15.73
N VAL A 116 -13.30 19.80 15.28
CA VAL A 116 -13.54 19.46 13.87
C VAL A 116 -14.07 20.68 13.14
N GLY A 117 -13.34 21.16 12.13
CA GLY A 117 -13.79 22.24 11.26
C GLY A 117 -14.83 21.78 10.24
N SER A 118 -14.59 20.64 9.59
CA SER A 118 -15.50 20.04 8.61
C SER A 118 -15.19 18.56 8.37
N ILE A 119 -16.12 17.85 7.72
CA ILE A 119 -15.95 16.48 7.24
C ILE A 119 -16.02 16.47 5.72
N GLU A 120 -15.08 15.77 5.07
CA GLU A 120 -14.96 15.75 3.61
C GLU A 120 -16.04 14.91 2.91
N HIS A 121 -16.57 15.43 1.80
CA HIS A 121 -17.50 14.72 0.92
C HIS A 121 -16.72 13.87 -0.10
N LYS A 122 -16.46 12.61 0.26
CA LYS A 122 -15.59 11.71 -0.52
C LYS A 122 -16.34 10.88 -1.57
N MET A 123 -15.58 10.44 -2.59
CA MET A 123 -16.02 9.46 -3.60
C MET A 123 -16.44 8.12 -2.95
N GLY A 124 -15.59 7.59 -2.08
CA GLY A 124 -15.77 6.33 -1.36
C GLY A 124 -15.29 6.43 0.07
N LEU A 125 -15.27 5.30 0.78
CA LEU A 125 -14.87 5.22 2.19
C LEU A 125 -15.67 6.20 3.07
N LYS A 126 -16.95 6.40 2.75
CA LYS A 126 -17.76 7.49 3.31
C LYS A 126 -17.99 7.38 4.82
N ALA A 127 -18.06 6.16 5.34
CA ALA A 127 -18.22 5.88 6.76
C ALA A 127 -16.97 6.21 7.59
N SER A 128 -15.80 6.29 6.97
CA SER A 128 -14.59 6.77 7.64
C SER A 128 -14.60 8.29 7.62
N ALA A 129 -14.79 8.92 8.79
CA ALA A 129 -14.72 10.37 8.90
C ALA A 129 -13.34 10.86 8.45
N THR A 130 -13.32 11.84 7.55
CA THR A 130 -12.08 12.46 7.07
C THR A 130 -12.23 13.94 7.38
N CYS A 131 -11.48 14.38 8.38
CA CYS A 131 -11.76 15.64 9.05
C CYS A 131 -10.75 16.72 8.67
N VAL A 132 -11.23 17.96 8.68
CA VAL A 132 -10.40 19.13 8.95
C VAL A 132 -10.35 19.29 10.46
N MET A 133 -9.15 19.25 11.04
CA MET A 133 -8.91 19.38 12.48
C MET A 133 -8.29 20.73 12.79
N ASN A 134 -8.87 21.45 13.74
CA ASN A 134 -8.34 22.71 14.24
C ASN A 134 -7.76 22.51 15.63
N TYR A 135 -6.60 23.09 15.86
CA TYR A 135 -5.88 23.10 17.12
C TYR A 135 -5.78 24.55 17.61
N ASP A 136 -6.46 24.86 18.71
CA ASP A 136 -6.56 26.21 19.28
C ASP A 136 -5.99 26.20 20.70
N ASN A 137 -4.70 26.52 20.80
CA ASN A 137 -3.92 26.37 22.05
C ASN A 137 -4.09 24.98 22.69
N ALA A 138 -4.18 23.94 21.86
CA ALA A 138 -4.40 22.58 22.33
C ALA A 138 -3.17 22.08 23.09
N LYS A 139 -3.38 21.55 24.30
CA LYS A 139 -2.28 21.01 25.11
C LYS A 139 -1.75 19.72 24.49
N GLY A 140 -0.44 19.66 24.24
CA GLY A 140 0.23 18.52 23.62
C GLY A 140 1.54 18.13 24.31
N PHE A 141 1.99 16.91 24.07
CA PHE A 141 3.18 16.33 24.70
C PHE A 141 4.15 15.81 23.65
N LEU A 142 5.41 16.23 23.72
CA LEU A 142 6.44 15.86 22.75
C LEU A 142 6.67 14.34 22.72
N VAL A 143 6.77 13.76 21.52
CA VAL A 143 7.12 12.37 21.27
C VAL A 143 8.48 12.32 20.57
N GLY A 144 9.41 11.57 21.17
CA GLY A 144 10.80 11.52 20.72
C GLY A 144 11.53 12.83 20.94
N GLU A 145 12.58 13.05 20.14
CA GLU A 145 13.42 14.24 20.23
C GLU A 145 12.86 15.43 19.43
N PRO A 146 13.12 16.68 19.86
CA PRO A 146 12.86 17.87 19.07
C PRO A 146 13.37 17.72 17.63
N ASP A 147 12.57 18.17 16.66
CA ASP A 147 12.88 18.18 15.23
C ASP A 147 13.06 16.80 14.57
N ARG A 148 12.69 15.73 15.28
CA ARG A 148 12.75 14.34 14.80
C ARG A 148 11.39 13.72 14.56
N GLY A 149 10.31 14.51 14.53
CA GLY A 149 8.93 14.03 14.39
C GLY A 149 8.68 13.20 13.13
N LEU A 150 9.23 13.61 11.98
CA LEU A 150 9.12 12.81 10.75
C LEU A 150 9.80 11.43 10.89
N VAL A 151 10.94 11.37 11.58
CA VAL A 151 11.66 10.10 11.81
C VAL A 151 10.84 9.17 12.69
N CYS A 152 10.18 9.72 13.73
CA CYS A 152 9.26 8.96 14.56
C CYS A 152 8.12 8.36 13.71
N MET A 153 7.53 9.17 12.81
CA MET A 153 6.44 8.69 11.97
C MET A 153 6.87 7.60 10.97
N PHE A 154 8.10 7.65 10.45
CA PHE A 154 8.58 6.60 9.53
C PHE A 154 8.62 5.20 10.17
N THR A 155 8.64 5.08 11.49
CA THR A 155 8.63 3.78 12.17
C THR A 155 7.35 2.98 11.95
N MET A 156 6.19 3.65 11.86
CA MET A 156 4.93 2.95 11.54
C MET A 156 4.61 2.92 10.04
N MET A 157 5.19 3.82 9.23
CA MET A 157 4.86 3.94 7.80
C MET A 157 5.00 2.62 7.02
N ASN A 158 5.98 1.78 7.36
CA ASN A 158 6.13 0.48 6.69
C ASN A 158 4.92 -0.45 6.95
N TYR A 159 4.36 -0.45 8.15
CA TYR A 159 3.17 -1.22 8.50
C TYR A 159 1.91 -0.63 7.86
N GLU A 160 1.75 0.70 7.94
CA GLU A 160 0.60 1.40 7.35
C GLU A 160 0.56 1.21 5.82
N ARG A 161 1.71 1.31 5.13
CA ARG A 161 1.81 1.06 3.69
C ARG A 161 1.41 -0.37 3.30
N LEU A 162 1.80 -1.36 4.11
CA LEU A 162 1.34 -2.74 3.91
C LEU A 162 -0.18 -2.86 4.15
N ALA A 163 -0.72 -2.22 5.19
CA ALA A 163 -2.15 -2.19 5.48
C ALA A 163 -2.97 -1.57 4.34
N ILE A 164 -2.47 -0.48 3.74
CA ILE A 164 -3.09 0.15 2.56
C ILE A 164 -3.03 -0.78 1.33
N GLY A 165 -1.92 -1.49 1.13
CA GLY A 165 -1.82 -2.53 0.11
C GLY A 165 -2.88 -3.64 0.30
N LEU A 166 -3.05 -4.07 1.55
CA LEU A 166 -4.04 -5.09 1.94
C LEU A 166 -5.49 -4.63 1.74
N GLN A 167 -5.79 -3.35 1.90
CA GLN A 167 -7.12 -2.82 1.58
C GLN A 167 -7.43 -2.94 0.09
N GLY A 168 -6.48 -2.58 -0.80
CA GLY A 168 -6.64 -2.77 -2.24
C GLY A 168 -6.85 -4.24 -2.61
N LEU A 169 -6.04 -5.12 -2.01
CA LEU A 169 -6.15 -6.57 -2.17
C LEU A 169 -7.50 -7.13 -1.67
N GLY A 170 -7.97 -6.67 -0.51
CA GLY A 170 -9.22 -7.11 0.11
C GLY A 170 -10.44 -6.77 -0.75
N ASN A 171 -10.51 -5.53 -1.22
CA ASN A 171 -11.59 -5.10 -2.11
C ASN A 171 -11.57 -5.84 -3.44
N ALA A 172 -10.39 -6.09 -4.02
CA ALA A 172 -10.24 -6.90 -5.24
C ALA A 172 -10.73 -8.34 -5.03
N GLN A 173 -10.41 -8.95 -3.88
CA GLN A 173 -10.86 -10.30 -3.55
C GLN A 173 -12.38 -10.37 -3.37
N ALA A 174 -12.99 -9.38 -2.71
CA ALA A 174 -14.44 -9.31 -2.53
C ALA A 174 -15.16 -9.12 -3.88
N ALA A 175 -14.67 -8.19 -4.72
CA ALA A 175 -15.20 -7.98 -6.07
C ALA A 175 -15.09 -9.24 -6.93
N TYR A 176 -13.98 -9.98 -6.84
CA TYR A 176 -13.81 -11.27 -7.53
C TYR A 176 -14.85 -12.30 -7.11
N GLN A 177 -15.09 -12.48 -5.81
CA GLN A 177 -16.05 -13.47 -5.31
C GLN A 177 -17.45 -13.15 -5.84
N MET A 178 -17.89 -11.90 -5.70
CA MET A 178 -19.18 -11.46 -6.22
C MET A 178 -19.30 -11.62 -7.74
N ALA A 179 -18.27 -11.24 -8.50
CA ALA A 179 -18.25 -11.37 -9.96
C ALA A 179 -18.23 -12.83 -10.42
N SER A 180 -17.46 -13.69 -9.73
CA SER A 180 -17.36 -15.12 -10.05
C SER A 180 -18.70 -15.82 -9.85
N ASP A 181 -19.41 -15.51 -8.77
CA ASP A 181 -20.71 -16.12 -8.49
C ASP A 181 -21.77 -15.58 -9.44
N TYR A 182 -21.82 -14.27 -9.66
CA TYR A 182 -22.72 -13.67 -10.67
C TYR A 182 -22.51 -14.28 -12.07
N ALA A 183 -21.25 -14.53 -12.46
CA ALA A 183 -20.94 -15.09 -13.77
C ALA A 183 -21.40 -16.54 -13.97
N LYS A 184 -21.51 -17.32 -12.89
CA LYS A 184 -21.98 -18.71 -12.93
C LYS A 184 -23.50 -18.82 -13.01
N ASP A 185 -24.22 -17.77 -12.59
CA ASP A 185 -25.68 -17.76 -12.55
C ASP A 185 -26.31 -16.97 -13.71
N ARG A 186 -25.69 -15.86 -14.12
CA ARG A 186 -26.25 -14.97 -15.14
C ARG A 186 -26.26 -15.62 -16.51
N LEU A 187 -27.44 -15.88 -17.06
CA LEU A 187 -27.62 -16.38 -18.43
C LEU A 187 -27.60 -15.24 -19.46
N GLN A 188 -26.75 -15.34 -20.48
CA GLN A 188 -26.76 -14.43 -21.64
C GLN A 188 -25.93 -14.98 -22.79
N GLY A 189 -26.56 -15.16 -23.97
CA GLY A 189 -25.91 -15.73 -25.15
C GLY A 189 -25.49 -17.19 -24.93
N VAL A 190 -24.76 -17.77 -25.89
CA VAL A 190 -24.26 -19.16 -25.81
C VAL A 190 -22.75 -19.20 -25.97
N ALA A 191 -22.13 -20.29 -25.51
CA ALA A 191 -20.71 -20.53 -25.73
C ALA A 191 -20.36 -20.47 -27.24
N ALA A 192 -19.12 -20.07 -27.56
CA ALA A 192 -18.68 -19.86 -28.94
C ALA A 192 -18.79 -21.11 -29.84
N ALA A 193 -18.68 -22.31 -29.25
CA ALA A 193 -18.84 -23.59 -29.94
C ALA A 193 -20.29 -24.13 -29.91
N GLY A 194 -21.26 -23.30 -29.48
CA GLY A 194 -22.62 -23.70 -29.15
C GLY A 194 -22.78 -24.16 -27.70
N SER A 195 -24.01 -24.12 -27.20
CA SER A 195 -24.33 -24.54 -25.83
C SER A 195 -24.11 -26.04 -25.67
N ALA A 196 -23.30 -26.43 -24.68
CA ALA A 196 -23.02 -27.83 -24.36
C ALA A 196 -24.26 -28.60 -23.86
N THR A 197 -25.27 -27.89 -23.35
CA THR A 197 -26.53 -28.47 -22.85
C THR A 197 -27.67 -28.34 -23.86
N GLY A 198 -27.45 -27.68 -25.00
CA GLY A 198 -28.49 -27.33 -25.96
C GLY A 198 -29.41 -26.19 -25.50
N ALA A 199 -29.05 -25.46 -24.45
CA ALA A 199 -29.82 -24.33 -23.95
C ALA A 199 -29.77 -23.13 -24.90
N THR A 200 -30.81 -22.29 -24.85
CA THR A 200 -30.86 -21.04 -25.63
C THR A 200 -30.01 -19.92 -25.02
N SER A 201 -29.56 -20.10 -23.77
CA SER A 201 -28.60 -19.20 -23.13
C SER A 201 -27.81 -19.95 -22.05
N ASP A 202 -26.49 -19.75 -22.06
CA ASP A 202 -25.55 -20.30 -21.09
C ASP A 202 -25.20 -19.25 -20.03
N PRO A 203 -24.73 -19.69 -18.84
CA PRO A 203 -24.09 -18.78 -17.89
C PRO A 203 -22.91 -18.03 -18.52
N ILE A 204 -22.77 -16.73 -18.24
CA ILE A 204 -21.75 -15.89 -18.89
C ILE A 204 -20.31 -16.34 -18.63
N ILE A 205 -20.06 -17.19 -17.62
CA ILE A 205 -18.76 -17.82 -17.37
C ILE A 205 -18.23 -18.64 -18.57
N VAL A 206 -19.08 -19.01 -19.54
CA VAL A 206 -18.61 -19.70 -20.76
C VAL A 206 -17.85 -18.76 -21.70
N HIS A 207 -18.05 -17.44 -21.58
CA HIS A 207 -17.47 -16.46 -22.49
C HIS A 207 -15.99 -16.21 -22.18
N GLY A 208 -15.16 -16.21 -23.22
CA GLY A 208 -13.70 -16.08 -23.09
C GLY A 208 -13.28 -14.79 -22.38
N ASP A 209 -13.95 -13.67 -22.65
CA ASP A 209 -13.64 -12.39 -22.01
C ASP A 209 -13.98 -12.36 -20.52
N VAL A 210 -15.12 -12.94 -20.13
CA VAL A 210 -15.51 -13.09 -18.71
C VAL A 210 -14.49 -13.95 -17.97
N ARG A 211 -14.06 -15.07 -18.58
CA ARG A 211 -12.99 -15.91 -18.02
C ARG A 211 -11.68 -15.16 -17.90
N ARG A 212 -11.28 -14.39 -18.91
CA ARG A 212 -10.07 -13.56 -18.90
C ARG A 212 -10.11 -12.59 -17.72
N MET A 213 -11.21 -11.87 -17.51
CA MET A 213 -11.35 -10.93 -16.40
C MET A 213 -11.24 -11.64 -15.05
N LEU A 214 -12.02 -12.71 -14.84
CA LEU A 214 -12.02 -13.44 -13.57
C LEU A 214 -10.67 -14.11 -13.26
N LEU A 215 -10.03 -14.73 -14.27
CA LEU A 215 -8.69 -15.29 -14.12
C LEU A 215 -7.65 -14.21 -13.85
N THR A 216 -7.76 -13.04 -14.49
CA THR A 216 -6.87 -11.91 -14.21
C THR A 216 -6.99 -11.49 -12.75
N ILE A 217 -8.20 -11.26 -12.26
CA ILE A 217 -8.40 -10.85 -10.86
C ILE A 217 -7.83 -11.90 -9.91
N ARG A 218 -8.23 -13.18 -10.09
CA ARG A 218 -7.76 -14.29 -9.25
C ARG A 218 -6.23 -14.41 -9.25
N ALA A 219 -5.61 -14.31 -10.43
CA ALA A 219 -4.17 -14.40 -10.58
C ALA A 219 -3.44 -13.27 -9.83
N MET A 220 -4.00 -12.06 -9.84
CA MET A 220 -3.42 -10.92 -9.15
C MET A 220 -3.68 -10.95 -7.63
N THR A 221 -4.86 -11.38 -7.17
CA THR A 221 -5.17 -11.39 -5.73
C THR A 221 -4.46 -12.52 -4.98
N GLU A 222 -4.34 -13.71 -5.57
CA GLU A 222 -3.65 -14.80 -4.88
C GLU A 222 -2.13 -14.56 -4.76
N ALA A 223 -1.48 -14.04 -5.80
CA ALA A 223 -0.08 -13.62 -5.72
C ALA A 223 0.11 -12.38 -4.83
N GLY A 224 -0.84 -11.43 -4.85
CA GLY A 224 -0.82 -10.29 -3.94
C GLY A 224 -0.88 -10.69 -2.48
N ARG A 225 -1.66 -11.72 -2.14
CA ARG A 225 -1.69 -12.30 -0.80
C ARG A 225 -0.35 -12.90 -0.39
N ALA A 226 0.34 -13.59 -1.32
CA ALA A 226 1.68 -14.12 -1.08
C ALA A 226 2.69 -12.99 -0.82
N LEU A 227 2.66 -11.91 -1.62
CA LEU A 227 3.47 -10.71 -1.38
C LEU A 227 3.20 -10.09 -0.02
N SER A 228 1.93 -9.94 0.38
CA SER A 228 1.58 -9.35 1.68
C SER A 228 2.11 -10.18 2.84
N VAL A 229 1.98 -11.50 2.78
CA VAL A 229 2.51 -12.42 3.81
C VAL A 229 4.03 -12.37 3.84
N TYR A 230 4.69 -12.36 2.68
CA TYR A 230 6.15 -12.27 2.60
C TYR A 230 6.67 -10.94 3.16
N THR A 231 6.01 -9.83 2.83
CA THR A 231 6.36 -8.50 3.37
C THR A 231 6.14 -8.45 4.87
N GLY A 232 5.03 -9.00 5.39
CA GLY A 232 4.78 -9.14 6.82
C GLY A 232 5.89 -9.92 7.53
N LYS A 233 6.32 -11.05 6.97
CA LYS A 233 7.46 -11.83 7.49
C LYS A 233 8.74 -10.98 7.55
N GLN A 234 9.04 -10.18 6.53
CA GLN A 234 10.23 -9.32 6.56
C GLN A 234 10.12 -8.21 7.61
N LEU A 235 8.91 -7.66 7.83
CA LEU A 235 8.67 -6.70 8.92
C LEU A 235 8.94 -7.31 10.29
N ASP A 236 8.45 -8.53 10.53
CA ASP A 236 8.68 -9.25 11.78
C ASP A 236 10.17 -9.57 11.98
N LEU A 237 10.85 -10.06 10.93
CA LEU A 237 12.29 -10.32 11.01
C LEU A 237 13.10 -9.04 11.25
N ALA A 238 12.75 -7.93 10.59
CA ALA A 238 13.43 -6.65 10.81
C ALA A 238 13.22 -6.11 12.23
N LYS A 239 12.10 -6.45 12.88
CA LYS A 239 11.78 -5.99 14.23
C LYS A 239 12.30 -6.91 15.34
N TYR A 240 12.18 -8.21 15.17
CA TYR A 240 12.38 -9.19 16.25
C TYR A 240 13.57 -10.12 16.06
N ALA A 241 14.15 -10.20 14.85
CA ALA A 241 15.40 -10.95 14.67
C ALA A 241 16.60 -10.12 15.15
N SER A 242 17.78 -10.76 15.15
CA SER A 242 19.04 -10.15 15.55
C SER A 242 20.12 -10.38 14.49
N GLY A 243 21.16 -9.54 14.49
CA GLY A 243 22.34 -9.70 13.64
C GLY A 243 22.02 -9.58 12.14
N ASP A 244 22.67 -10.42 11.33
CA ASP A 244 22.58 -10.35 9.86
C ASP A 244 21.17 -10.57 9.32
N VAL A 245 20.37 -11.42 9.98
CA VAL A 245 18.97 -11.67 9.60
C VAL A 245 18.15 -10.39 9.72
N GLN A 246 18.32 -9.64 10.82
CA GLN A 246 17.62 -8.39 11.04
C GLN A 246 18.04 -7.33 10.02
N ALA A 247 19.36 -7.18 9.80
CA ALA A 247 19.91 -6.20 8.87
C ALA A 247 19.45 -6.45 7.42
N LYS A 248 19.45 -7.71 6.99
CA LYS A 248 18.93 -8.11 5.67
C LYS A 248 17.42 -7.87 5.55
N ALA A 249 16.64 -8.29 6.55
CA ALA A 249 15.21 -8.09 6.55
C ALA A 249 14.84 -6.60 6.48
N ALA A 250 15.57 -5.72 7.19
CA ALA A 250 15.37 -4.27 7.11
C ALA A 250 15.59 -3.71 5.69
N ARG A 251 16.60 -4.20 4.95
CA ARG A 251 16.79 -3.84 3.54
C ARG A 251 15.63 -4.34 2.67
N TYR A 252 15.17 -5.58 2.89
CA TYR A 252 14.07 -6.18 2.13
C TYR A 252 12.74 -5.51 2.42
N VAL A 253 12.49 -5.06 3.65
CA VAL A 253 11.33 -4.20 3.98
C VAL A 253 11.36 -2.94 3.11
N GLY A 254 12.53 -2.31 2.95
CA GLY A 254 12.71 -1.16 2.07
C GLY A 254 12.33 -1.45 0.61
N LEU A 255 12.66 -2.64 0.10
CA LEU A 255 12.31 -3.08 -1.25
C LEU A 255 10.80 -3.36 -1.40
N LEU A 256 10.21 -4.07 -0.43
CA LEU A 256 8.90 -4.70 -0.59
C LEU A 256 7.74 -3.81 -0.17
N THR A 257 7.91 -2.88 0.78
CA THR A 257 6.79 -2.05 1.26
C THR A 257 6.27 -1.06 0.21
N PRO A 258 7.10 -0.38 -0.60
CA PRO A 258 6.59 0.51 -1.64
C PRO A 258 5.84 -0.27 -2.73
N VAL A 259 6.33 -1.46 -3.09
CA VAL A 259 5.68 -2.37 -4.06
C VAL A 259 4.37 -2.88 -3.50
N SER A 260 4.36 -3.33 -2.24
CA SER A 260 3.13 -3.78 -1.57
C SER A 260 2.09 -2.67 -1.49
N LYS A 261 2.50 -1.40 -1.32
CA LYS A 261 1.55 -0.27 -1.33
C LYS A 261 1.08 0.01 -2.76
N ALA A 262 1.97 0.37 -3.66
CA ALA A 262 1.60 0.90 -4.96
C ALA A 262 1.02 -0.19 -5.88
N PHE A 263 1.75 -1.29 -6.03
CA PHE A 263 1.33 -2.37 -6.94
C PHE A 263 0.02 -3.02 -6.48
N LEU A 264 -0.15 -3.33 -5.18
CA LEU A 264 -1.41 -3.92 -4.71
C LEU A 264 -2.60 -2.98 -4.86
N THR A 265 -2.41 -1.67 -4.69
CA THR A 265 -3.53 -0.72 -4.78
C THR A 265 -3.91 -0.41 -6.22
N ASP A 266 -2.94 -0.29 -7.13
CA ASP A 266 -3.24 -0.14 -8.57
C ASP A 266 -3.92 -1.40 -9.12
N ARG A 267 -3.34 -2.58 -8.86
CA ARG A 267 -3.94 -3.85 -9.29
C ARG A 267 -5.26 -4.13 -8.57
N GLY A 268 -5.41 -3.62 -7.35
CA GLY A 268 -6.64 -3.68 -6.58
C GLY A 268 -7.77 -2.92 -7.27
N LEU A 269 -7.53 -1.68 -7.71
CA LEU A 269 -8.53 -0.91 -8.45
C LEU A 269 -8.83 -1.54 -9.82
N ASP A 270 -7.81 -1.95 -10.57
CA ASP A 270 -8.00 -2.63 -11.86
C ASP A 270 -8.92 -3.85 -11.71
N ALA A 271 -8.73 -4.62 -10.63
CA ALA A 271 -9.53 -5.79 -10.31
C ALA A 271 -10.97 -5.46 -9.94
N THR A 272 -11.23 -4.40 -9.16
CA THR A 272 -12.61 -4.01 -8.83
C THR A 272 -13.36 -3.48 -10.04
N VAL A 273 -12.68 -2.77 -10.94
CA VAL A 273 -13.25 -2.34 -12.23
C VAL A 273 -13.58 -3.55 -13.11
N MET A 274 -12.67 -4.52 -13.25
CA MET A 274 -12.97 -5.76 -13.97
C MET A 274 -14.12 -6.55 -13.32
N GLY A 275 -14.16 -6.60 -11.99
CA GLY A 275 -15.25 -7.25 -11.25
C GLY A 275 -16.60 -6.58 -11.52
N GLN A 276 -16.66 -5.25 -11.53
CA GLN A 276 -17.82 -4.48 -11.93
C GLN A 276 -18.22 -4.76 -13.39
N GLN A 277 -17.25 -4.85 -14.30
CA GLN A 277 -17.49 -5.11 -15.72
C GLN A 277 -18.20 -6.46 -15.96
N VAL A 278 -17.92 -7.48 -15.16
CA VAL A 278 -18.59 -8.80 -15.25
C VAL A 278 -20.10 -8.70 -15.02
N PHE A 279 -20.57 -7.71 -14.25
CA PHE A 279 -22.00 -7.48 -14.03
C PHE A 279 -22.69 -6.79 -15.22
N GLY A 280 -21.94 -6.24 -16.17
CA GLY A 280 -22.48 -5.40 -17.24
C GLY A 280 -23.25 -4.20 -16.68
N GLY A 281 -24.43 -3.90 -17.23
CA GLY A 281 -25.25 -2.77 -16.77
C GLY A 281 -25.65 -2.82 -15.29
N HIS A 282 -25.85 -4.02 -14.72
CA HIS A 282 -26.12 -4.18 -13.29
C HIS A 282 -24.96 -3.67 -12.42
N GLY A 283 -23.73 -3.75 -12.92
CA GLY A 283 -22.54 -3.31 -12.18
C GLY A 283 -22.53 -1.80 -11.92
N TYR A 284 -23.31 -1.02 -12.66
CA TYR A 284 -23.43 0.43 -12.47
C TYR A 284 -24.54 0.82 -11.47
N ILE A 285 -25.33 -0.15 -11.00
CA ILE A 285 -26.46 0.08 -10.10
C ILE A 285 -26.02 -0.12 -8.64
N ARG A 286 -26.23 0.89 -7.79
CA ARG A 286 -25.76 0.89 -6.39
C ARG A 286 -26.26 -0.29 -5.56
N GLU A 287 -27.47 -0.77 -5.83
CA GLU A 287 -28.10 -1.89 -5.12
C GLU A 287 -27.33 -3.20 -5.27
N THR A 288 -26.51 -3.34 -6.31
CA THR A 288 -25.64 -4.52 -6.49
C THR A 288 -24.42 -4.52 -5.58
N GLY A 289 -24.05 -3.36 -5.01
CA GLY A 289 -22.90 -3.18 -4.14
C GLY A 289 -21.53 -3.23 -4.84
N ILE A 290 -21.40 -3.81 -6.03
CA ILE A 290 -20.09 -4.00 -6.69
C ILE A 290 -19.38 -2.67 -7.02
N GLU A 291 -20.14 -1.63 -7.37
CA GLU A 291 -19.62 -0.30 -7.66
C GLU A 291 -18.93 0.35 -6.45
N GLN A 292 -19.37 -0.01 -5.24
CA GLN A 292 -18.78 0.51 -4.01
C GLN A 292 -17.30 0.12 -3.89
N PHE A 293 -16.91 -1.10 -4.30
CA PHE A 293 -15.50 -1.50 -4.26
C PHE A 293 -14.63 -0.63 -5.16
N VAL A 294 -15.14 -0.19 -6.32
CA VAL A 294 -14.40 0.73 -7.20
C VAL A 294 -14.16 2.06 -6.48
N ARG A 295 -15.21 2.64 -5.89
CA ARG A 295 -15.11 3.91 -5.16
C ARG A 295 -14.23 3.82 -3.93
N ASP A 296 -14.36 2.76 -3.15
CA ASP A 296 -13.68 2.57 -1.86
C ASP A 296 -12.23 2.12 -2.04
N THR A 297 -11.86 1.55 -3.19
CA THR A 297 -10.45 1.19 -3.50
C THR A 297 -9.65 2.38 -4.01
N ARG A 298 -10.29 3.33 -4.69
CA ARG A 298 -9.60 4.44 -5.38
C ARG A 298 -8.67 5.23 -4.46
N ILE A 299 -9.07 5.45 -3.21
CA ILE A 299 -8.29 6.22 -2.23
C ILE A 299 -6.95 5.56 -1.88
N ALA A 300 -6.85 4.23 -1.98
CA ALA A 300 -5.67 3.48 -1.56
C ALA A 300 -4.42 3.81 -2.41
N GLN A 301 -4.61 4.26 -3.65
CA GLN A 301 -3.52 4.71 -4.53
C GLN A 301 -3.02 6.13 -4.20
N ILE A 302 -3.77 6.86 -3.36
CA ILE A 302 -3.58 8.30 -3.12
C ILE A 302 -2.94 8.54 -1.74
N TYR A 303 -3.60 8.10 -0.67
CA TYR A 303 -3.13 8.38 0.68
C TYR A 303 -1.94 7.51 1.10
N GLU A 304 -1.36 7.82 2.27
CA GLU A 304 -0.12 7.19 2.76
C GLU A 304 1.02 7.25 1.72
N GLY A 305 1.07 8.37 0.99
CA GLY A 305 1.95 8.61 -0.15
C GLY A 305 1.38 8.06 -1.45
N THR A 306 1.21 8.92 -2.45
CA THR A 306 0.69 8.52 -3.77
C THR A 306 1.56 7.44 -4.40
N ASN A 307 0.98 6.64 -5.29
CA ASN A 307 1.73 5.55 -5.93
C ASN A 307 2.96 6.04 -6.71
N GLY A 308 2.90 7.24 -7.30
CA GLY A 308 4.08 7.90 -7.89
C GLY A 308 5.18 8.20 -6.85
N ILE A 309 4.82 8.70 -5.65
CA ILE A 309 5.79 8.91 -4.57
C ILE A 309 6.38 7.59 -4.07
N GLN A 310 5.58 6.54 -3.95
CA GLN A 310 6.08 5.20 -3.58
C GLN A 310 7.07 4.68 -4.62
N ALA A 311 6.75 4.84 -5.91
CA ALA A 311 7.61 4.41 -7.00
C ALA A 311 8.93 5.20 -7.05
N ILE A 312 8.89 6.52 -6.80
CA ILE A 312 10.09 7.36 -6.72
C ILE A 312 10.95 6.98 -5.52
N ASP A 313 10.33 6.73 -4.35
CA ASP A 313 11.05 6.25 -3.18
C ASP A 313 11.70 4.89 -3.49
N PHE A 314 10.97 3.97 -4.13
CA PHE A 314 11.46 2.66 -4.56
C PHE A 314 12.69 2.77 -5.48
N LEU A 315 12.53 3.34 -6.68
CA LEU A 315 13.63 3.40 -7.65
C LEU A 315 14.77 4.30 -7.16
N GLY A 316 14.45 5.47 -6.62
CA GLY A 316 15.43 6.47 -6.20
C GLY A 316 16.20 6.07 -4.94
N ARG A 317 15.50 5.62 -3.89
CA ARG A 317 16.11 5.37 -2.58
C ARG A 317 16.30 3.91 -2.22
N LYS A 318 15.49 2.99 -2.76
CA LYS A 318 15.55 1.56 -2.38
C LYS A 318 16.32 0.72 -3.39
N ILE A 319 16.40 1.16 -4.64
CA ILE A 319 17.11 0.47 -5.72
C ILE A 319 18.45 1.13 -6.02
N THR A 320 18.47 2.43 -6.34
CA THR A 320 19.70 3.04 -6.86
C THR A 320 20.60 3.63 -5.77
N TYR A 321 20.11 3.83 -4.54
CA TYR A 321 20.90 4.48 -3.48
C TYR A 321 22.12 3.65 -3.05
N ASP A 322 21.97 2.34 -2.96
CA ASP A 322 23.03 1.40 -2.59
C ASP A 322 23.76 0.80 -3.81
N ASN A 323 23.68 1.48 -4.95
CA ASN A 323 24.19 1.01 -6.24
C ASN A 323 23.64 -0.37 -6.63
N VAL A 324 22.32 -0.59 -6.46
CA VAL A 324 21.61 -1.81 -6.90
C VAL A 324 22.03 -3.07 -6.11
N ALA A 325 22.74 -2.91 -4.99
CA ALA A 325 23.25 -4.03 -4.20
C ALA A 325 22.14 -4.90 -3.60
N THR A 326 21.14 -4.27 -2.97
CA THR A 326 20.01 -5.01 -2.36
C THR A 326 19.18 -5.74 -3.42
N LEU A 327 18.95 -5.13 -4.59
CA LEU A 327 18.24 -5.79 -5.68
C LEU A 327 19.04 -6.99 -6.22
N THR A 328 20.36 -6.85 -6.36
CA THR A 328 21.25 -7.92 -6.81
C THR A 328 21.23 -9.11 -5.86
N GLU A 329 21.32 -8.86 -4.55
CA GLU A 329 21.17 -9.89 -3.51
C GLU A 329 19.81 -10.58 -3.61
N PHE A 330 18.72 -9.81 -3.72
CA PHE A 330 17.37 -10.35 -3.85
C PHE A 330 17.20 -11.25 -5.08
N VAL A 331 17.69 -10.82 -6.24
CA VAL A 331 17.60 -11.59 -7.49
C VAL A 331 18.42 -12.88 -7.42
N ALA A 332 19.61 -12.84 -6.80
CA ALA A 332 20.41 -14.04 -6.60
C ALA A 332 19.68 -15.09 -5.72
N GLU A 333 18.99 -14.63 -4.67
CA GLU A 333 18.20 -15.50 -3.80
C GLU A 333 16.96 -16.05 -4.48
N VAL A 334 16.25 -15.23 -5.27
CA VAL A 334 15.13 -15.69 -6.09
C VAL A 334 15.59 -16.79 -7.06
N ASN A 335 16.69 -16.56 -7.79
CA ASN A 335 17.23 -17.57 -8.70
C ASN A 335 17.65 -18.84 -7.97
N THR A 336 18.29 -18.72 -6.81
CA THR A 336 18.62 -19.86 -5.95
C THR A 336 17.35 -20.63 -5.58
N SER A 337 16.31 -19.94 -5.12
CA SER A 337 15.03 -20.57 -4.77
C SER A 337 14.36 -21.24 -5.96
N LEU A 338 14.40 -20.64 -7.16
CA LEU A 338 13.83 -21.22 -8.38
C LEU A 338 14.50 -22.56 -8.74
N THR A 339 15.81 -22.73 -8.51
CA THR A 339 16.50 -24.01 -8.74
C THR A 339 16.02 -25.14 -7.83
N GLN A 340 15.46 -24.80 -6.66
CA GLN A 340 14.95 -25.75 -5.68
C GLN A 340 13.51 -26.22 -5.99
N LEU A 341 12.81 -25.57 -6.92
CA LEU A 341 11.44 -25.93 -7.31
C LEU A 341 11.46 -27.11 -8.28
N THR A 342 11.09 -28.28 -7.77
CA THR A 342 11.18 -29.57 -8.50
C THR A 342 9.95 -29.86 -9.34
N GLN A 343 8.81 -29.26 -9.02
CA GLN A 343 7.50 -29.48 -9.65
C GLN A 343 7.12 -28.32 -10.58
N ALA A 344 7.78 -27.16 -10.46
CA ALA A 344 7.58 -26.02 -11.35
C ALA A 344 8.12 -26.27 -12.76
N ASN A 345 7.36 -25.85 -13.79
CA ASN A 345 7.75 -25.94 -15.20
C ASN A 345 9.11 -25.22 -15.43
N PRO A 346 10.13 -25.90 -15.99
CA PRO A 346 11.44 -25.29 -16.30
C PRO A 346 11.38 -24.04 -17.18
N GLU A 347 10.49 -23.99 -18.17
CA GLU A 347 10.33 -22.83 -19.05
C GLU A 347 9.80 -21.63 -18.28
N HIS A 348 8.81 -21.84 -17.41
CA HIS A 348 8.28 -20.76 -16.55
C HIS A 348 9.34 -20.25 -15.58
N LYS A 349 10.18 -21.14 -15.02
CA LYS A 349 11.32 -20.73 -14.20
C LYS A 349 12.29 -19.84 -14.99
N ALA A 350 12.63 -20.24 -16.22
CA ALA A 350 13.50 -19.48 -17.09
C ALA A 350 12.90 -18.10 -17.45
N MET A 351 11.60 -18.03 -17.74
CA MET A 351 10.91 -16.77 -18.00
C MET A 351 11.00 -15.80 -16.82
N VAL A 352 10.76 -16.28 -15.59
CA VAL A 352 10.85 -15.43 -14.39
C VAL A 352 12.29 -14.98 -14.13
N SER A 353 13.27 -15.90 -14.23
CA SER A 353 14.69 -15.54 -14.08
C SER A 353 15.14 -14.51 -15.13
N GLN A 354 14.67 -14.63 -16.36
CA GLN A 354 14.97 -13.69 -17.43
C GLN A 354 14.46 -12.28 -17.12
N VAL A 355 13.22 -12.15 -16.65
CA VAL A 355 12.65 -10.84 -16.27
C VAL A 355 13.45 -10.21 -15.12
N PHE A 356 13.90 -11.01 -14.13
CA PHE A 356 14.75 -10.48 -13.05
C PHE A 356 16.14 -10.06 -13.52
N ALA A 357 16.72 -10.75 -14.51
CA ALA A 357 17.97 -10.32 -15.13
C ALA A 357 17.79 -8.98 -15.86
N GLU A 358 16.70 -8.81 -16.61
CA GLU A 358 16.37 -7.55 -17.28
C GLU A 358 16.13 -6.40 -16.29
N LEU A 359 15.45 -6.68 -15.16
CA LEU A 359 15.30 -5.71 -14.06
C LEU A 359 16.65 -5.22 -13.52
N LEU A 360 17.64 -6.11 -13.36
CA LEU A 360 18.99 -5.70 -12.96
C LEU A 360 19.67 -4.84 -14.02
N THR A 361 19.57 -5.22 -15.30
CA THR A 361 20.13 -4.44 -16.40
C THR A 361 19.52 -3.03 -16.43
N THR A 362 18.21 -2.92 -16.36
CA THR A 362 17.49 -1.64 -16.36
C THR A 362 17.76 -0.83 -15.10
N ALA A 363 17.86 -1.45 -13.92
CA ALA A 363 18.22 -0.75 -12.68
C ALA A 363 19.63 -0.14 -12.75
N ASN A 364 20.60 -0.86 -13.31
CA ASN A 364 21.96 -0.35 -13.51
C ASN A 364 21.97 0.81 -14.51
N TYR A 365 21.23 0.70 -15.62
CA TYR A 365 21.07 1.82 -16.55
C TYR A 365 20.58 3.10 -15.85
N VAL A 366 19.51 3.01 -15.04
CA VAL A 366 19.02 4.16 -14.27
C VAL A 366 20.06 4.64 -13.27
N ASN A 367 20.72 3.74 -12.54
CA ASN A 367 21.74 4.09 -11.55
C ASN A 367 22.91 4.87 -12.16
N ASP A 368 23.37 4.45 -13.33
CA ASP A 368 24.54 5.03 -14.01
C ASP A 368 24.21 6.39 -14.63
N ASN A 369 22.96 6.61 -15.02
CA ASN A 369 22.53 7.82 -15.73
C ASN A 369 21.82 8.87 -14.85
N LYS A 370 21.35 8.53 -13.65
CA LYS A 370 20.55 9.45 -12.79
C LYS A 370 21.24 10.78 -12.45
N LYS A 371 22.57 10.85 -12.50
CA LYS A 371 23.33 12.08 -12.23
C LYS A 371 23.36 13.02 -13.43
N THR A 372 23.39 12.48 -14.64
CA THR A 372 23.44 13.26 -15.89
C THR A 372 22.03 13.50 -16.46
N GLN A 373 21.05 12.69 -16.08
CA GLN A 373 19.64 12.78 -16.46
C GLN A 373 18.80 12.95 -15.18
N PRO A 374 18.61 14.20 -14.68
CA PRO A 374 18.03 14.45 -13.37
C PRO A 374 16.54 14.05 -13.26
N ALA A 375 15.82 13.94 -14.37
CA ALA A 375 14.43 13.49 -14.42
C ALA A 375 14.29 11.97 -14.68
N LEU A 376 15.38 11.23 -14.85
CA LEU A 376 15.30 9.81 -15.20
C LEU A 376 14.58 8.99 -14.13
N VAL A 377 14.95 9.17 -12.86
CA VAL A 377 14.35 8.42 -11.75
C VAL A 377 12.86 8.71 -11.61
N ASN A 378 12.45 9.98 -11.69
CA ASN A 378 11.04 10.33 -11.48
C ASN A 378 10.16 9.98 -12.69
N SER A 379 10.73 9.95 -13.89
CA SER A 379 10.04 9.59 -15.13
C SER A 379 9.85 8.09 -15.27
N CYS A 380 10.82 7.28 -14.82
CA CYS A 380 10.79 5.83 -14.98
C CYS A 380 10.26 5.06 -13.75
N ALA A 381 10.05 5.74 -12.63
CA ALA A 381 9.75 5.12 -11.35
C ALA A 381 8.57 4.15 -11.38
N VAL A 382 7.44 4.57 -11.96
CA VAL A 382 6.18 3.79 -11.95
C VAL A 382 6.33 2.52 -12.77
N ASP A 383 6.84 2.62 -14.00
CA ASP A 383 7.08 1.46 -14.85
C ASP A 383 8.08 0.48 -14.22
N PHE A 384 9.16 0.98 -13.62
CA PHE A 384 10.11 0.09 -12.96
C PHE A 384 9.48 -0.66 -11.77
N LEU A 385 8.64 0.02 -10.97
CA LEU A 385 7.90 -0.61 -9.88
C LEU A 385 6.92 -1.67 -10.39
N ASP A 386 6.17 -1.38 -11.45
CA ASP A 386 5.22 -2.32 -12.04
C ASP A 386 5.93 -3.53 -12.65
N ALA A 387 7.04 -3.33 -13.36
CA ALA A 387 7.88 -4.42 -13.89
C ALA A 387 8.34 -5.35 -12.77
N PHE A 388 8.85 -4.79 -11.67
CA PHE A 388 9.26 -5.55 -10.50
C PHE A 388 8.08 -6.30 -9.86
N GLY A 389 6.91 -5.67 -9.72
CA GLY A 389 5.70 -6.29 -9.19
C GLY A 389 5.25 -7.51 -9.99
N TYR A 390 5.21 -7.41 -11.32
CA TYR A 390 4.86 -8.53 -12.19
C TYR A 390 5.89 -9.67 -12.15
N ALA A 391 7.18 -9.37 -12.09
CA ALA A 391 8.23 -10.37 -11.93
C ALA A 391 8.07 -11.13 -10.60
N LEU A 392 7.84 -10.39 -9.52
CA LEU A 392 7.69 -10.93 -8.17
C LEU A 392 6.46 -11.83 -8.04
N TYR A 393 5.35 -11.46 -8.67
CA TYR A 393 4.16 -12.31 -8.73
C TYR A 393 4.39 -13.59 -9.52
N GLY A 394 5.17 -13.54 -10.61
CA GLY A 394 5.58 -14.75 -11.34
C GLY A 394 6.34 -15.72 -10.43
N TYR A 395 7.32 -15.19 -9.68
CA TYR A 395 8.03 -15.96 -8.67
C TYR A 395 7.10 -16.58 -7.62
N PHE A 396 6.18 -15.80 -7.04
CA PHE A 396 5.23 -16.35 -6.06
C PHE A 396 4.27 -17.39 -6.65
N TRP A 397 3.86 -17.25 -7.91
CA TRP A 397 3.06 -18.28 -8.58
C TRP A 397 3.82 -19.60 -8.70
N LEU A 398 5.11 -19.57 -9.03
CA LEU A 398 5.93 -20.78 -9.09
C LEU A 398 6.09 -21.42 -7.71
N LEU A 399 6.36 -20.61 -6.67
CA LEU A 399 6.44 -21.12 -5.29
C LEU A 399 5.13 -21.79 -4.84
N MET A 400 4.00 -21.12 -5.08
CA MET A 400 2.69 -21.63 -4.67
C MET A 400 2.31 -22.89 -5.43
N ALA A 401 2.53 -22.92 -6.75
CA ALA A 401 2.23 -24.07 -7.60
C ALA A 401 3.11 -25.28 -7.26
N ASP A 402 4.41 -25.06 -7.09
CA ASP A 402 5.36 -26.10 -6.69
C ASP A 402 4.95 -26.72 -5.35
N LYS A 403 4.65 -25.89 -4.35
CA LYS A 403 4.21 -26.39 -3.04
C LYS A 403 2.86 -27.12 -3.10
N ALA A 404 1.90 -26.58 -3.85
CA ALA A 404 0.54 -27.13 -3.96
C ALA A 404 0.50 -28.48 -4.68
N SER A 405 1.47 -28.78 -5.55
CA SER A 405 1.55 -30.07 -6.26
C SER A 405 1.58 -31.31 -5.33
N SER A 406 2.08 -31.13 -4.11
CA SER A 406 2.18 -32.16 -3.06
C SER A 406 1.03 -32.12 -2.04
N HIS A 407 0.00 -31.29 -2.28
CA HIS A 407 -1.12 -31.12 -1.37
C HIS A 407 -2.11 -32.30 -1.49
N GLU A 408 -2.72 -32.70 -0.38
CA GLU A 408 -3.67 -33.82 -0.34
C GLU A 408 -4.96 -33.54 -1.15
N ASP A 409 -5.43 -32.30 -1.11
CA ASP A 409 -6.52 -31.82 -1.98
C ASP A 409 -6.00 -31.59 -3.41
N THR A 410 -6.23 -32.59 -4.27
CA THR A 410 -5.85 -32.57 -5.68
C THR A 410 -6.59 -31.51 -6.50
N SER A 411 -7.80 -31.10 -6.07
CA SER A 411 -8.54 -30.02 -6.72
C SER A 411 -7.89 -28.67 -6.44
N PHE A 412 -7.49 -28.41 -5.20
CA PHE A 412 -6.72 -27.23 -4.84
C PHE A 412 -5.39 -27.17 -5.62
N ALA A 413 -4.66 -28.27 -5.69
CA ALA A 413 -3.42 -28.38 -6.45
C ALA A 413 -3.62 -28.04 -7.94
N ALA A 414 -4.63 -28.64 -8.58
CA ALA A 414 -4.96 -28.38 -9.97
C ALA A 414 -5.35 -26.91 -10.21
N GLN A 415 -6.15 -26.32 -9.32
CA GLN A 415 -6.54 -24.92 -9.42
C GLN A 415 -5.33 -23.98 -9.37
N LYS A 416 -4.39 -24.22 -8.44
CA LYS A 416 -3.14 -23.44 -8.37
C LYS A 416 -2.35 -23.53 -9.66
N GLN A 417 -2.28 -24.73 -10.26
CA GLN A 417 -1.55 -24.90 -11.51
C GLN A 417 -2.21 -24.19 -12.69
N PHE A 418 -3.55 -24.24 -12.80
CA PHE A 418 -4.26 -23.52 -13.87
C PHE A 418 -4.03 -22.02 -13.80
N VAL A 419 -4.09 -21.43 -12.60
CA VAL A 419 -3.90 -19.98 -12.44
C VAL A 419 -2.43 -19.60 -12.63
N ALA A 420 -1.49 -20.41 -12.16
CA ALA A 420 -0.06 -20.20 -12.39
C ALA A 420 0.27 -20.19 -13.89
N ASN A 421 -0.24 -21.15 -14.66
CA ASN A 421 -0.04 -21.19 -16.10
C ASN A 421 -0.64 -19.95 -16.78
N PHE A 422 -1.89 -19.58 -16.43
CA PHE A 422 -2.51 -18.37 -16.96
C PHE A 422 -1.67 -17.10 -16.66
N TYR A 423 -1.12 -16.99 -15.46
CA TYR A 423 -0.26 -15.87 -15.08
C TYR A 423 0.98 -15.81 -15.98
N MET A 424 1.67 -16.94 -16.17
CA MET A 424 2.87 -17.01 -17.02
C MET A 424 2.56 -16.68 -18.48
N ASP A 425 1.46 -17.23 -19.01
CA ASP A 425 1.08 -17.06 -20.41
C ASP A 425 0.59 -15.65 -20.76
N LYS A 426 -0.08 -14.98 -19.81
CA LYS A 426 -0.84 -13.74 -20.10
C LYS A 426 -0.42 -12.51 -19.33
N LEU A 427 0.13 -12.66 -18.13
CA LEU A 427 0.35 -11.53 -17.23
C LEU A 427 1.82 -11.22 -17.01
N LEU A 428 2.71 -12.22 -17.02
CA LEU A 428 4.15 -11.99 -16.83
C LEU A 428 4.71 -11.05 -17.91
N SER A 429 4.27 -11.16 -19.17
CA SER A 429 4.74 -10.32 -20.28
C SER A 429 4.47 -8.82 -20.09
N LYS A 430 3.58 -8.43 -19.17
CA LYS A 430 3.43 -7.01 -18.80
C LYS A 430 4.69 -6.42 -18.18
N SER A 431 5.53 -7.24 -17.52
CA SER A 431 6.82 -6.75 -17.02
C SER A 431 7.71 -6.23 -18.16
N GLN A 432 7.71 -6.92 -19.30
CA GLN A 432 8.48 -6.53 -20.49
C GLN A 432 7.98 -5.22 -21.09
N TYR A 433 6.66 -5.02 -21.11
CA TYR A 433 6.08 -3.73 -21.50
C TYR A 433 6.64 -2.60 -20.64
N HIS A 434 6.58 -2.73 -19.32
CA HIS A 434 7.05 -1.69 -18.42
C HIS A 434 8.57 -1.47 -18.51
N LEU A 435 9.37 -2.54 -18.59
CA LEU A 435 10.82 -2.43 -18.82
C LEU A 435 11.14 -1.71 -20.12
N SER A 436 10.35 -1.94 -21.18
CA SER A 436 10.52 -1.22 -22.44
C SER A 436 10.29 0.29 -22.29
N GLN A 437 9.34 0.70 -21.44
CA GLN A 437 9.08 2.12 -21.15
C GLN A 437 10.26 2.75 -20.38
N VAL A 438 10.78 2.07 -19.36
CA VAL A 438 11.96 2.54 -18.61
C VAL A 438 13.16 2.74 -19.54
N ASN A 439 13.37 1.83 -20.49
CA ASN A 439 14.48 1.91 -21.44
C ASN A 439 14.36 3.08 -22.45
N GLN A 440 13.18 3.71 -22.60
CA GLN A 440 13.04 4.95 -23.38
C GLN A 440 13.51 6.20 -22.62
N GLY A 441 13.70 6.10 -21.29
CA GLY A 441 14.18 7.19 -20.45
C GLY A 441 13.17 8.32 -20.25
N ASP A 442 13.67 9.51 -19.92
CA ASP A 442 12.87 10.70 -19.56
C ASP A 442 12.61 11.65 -20.75
N LYS A 443 13.34 11.49 -21.85
CA LYS A 443 13.40 12.48 -22.93
C LYS A 443 12.03 12.86 -23.49
N SER A 444 11.19 11.88 -23.82
CA SER A 444 9.86 12.16 -24.39
C SER A 444 8.90 12.78 -23.37
N ILE A 445 8.98 12.36 -22.10
CA ILE A 445 8.16 12.85 -21.01
C ILE A 445 8.48 14.32 -20.72
N MET A 446 9.76 14.69 -20.74
CA MET A 446 10.24 16.03 -20.38
C MET A 446 10.36 16.99 -21.57
N ALA A 447 10.10 16.53 -22.80
CA ALA A 447 10.27 17.35 -24.00
C ALA A 447 9.16 18.38 -24.22
N MET A 448 7.93 18.09 -23.79
CA MET A 448 6.77 18.96 -24.01
C MET A 448 6.82 20.16 -23.04
N PRO A 449 6.82 21.41 -23.55
CA PRO A 449 6.76 22.60 -22.70
C PRO A 449 5.48 22.62 -21.85
N ALA A 450 5.58 23.18 -20.65
CA ALA A 450 4.50 23.16 -19.67
C ALA A 450 3.24 23.88 -20.16
N GLU A 451 3.39 24.93 -20.95
CA GLU A 451 2.30 25.73 -21.53
C GLU A 451 1.49 25.01 -22.63
N MET A 452 1.93 23.84 -23.07
CA MET A 452 1.22 23.05 -24.09
C MET A 452 0.28 21.98 -23.50
N PHE A 453 0.29 21.79 -22.18
CA PHE A 453 -0.68 20.95 -21.45
C PHE A 453 -1.93 21.75 -21.11
#